data_AF-A0A956YRQ2-F1
#
_entry.id   AF-A0A956YRQ2-F1
#
_cell.length_a   1.000
_cell.length_b   1.000
_cell.length_c   1.000
_cell.angle_alpha   90.00
_cell.angle_beta   90.00
_cell.angle_gamma   90.00
#
_symmetry.space_group_name_H-M   'P 1'
#
loop_
_entity.id
_entity.type
_entity.pdbx_description
1 polymer ?
#
loop_
_entity_poly.entity_id
_entity_poly.type
_entity_poly.pdbx_seq_one_letter_code
_entity_poly.pdbx_strand_id
1 'polypeptide(L)'
;MAYTTSVSTHQGERDWEQREIVTQEVQRAQNEPGGESAIIRQAIGEIVDELRERVYAYMPPSTFRDYYLWGLDPNNVYHDAWLQLTGVKQTVQFASRVMGTQFDERLFIQLARFVAPMNLYLTFEVISDNLALGLAEHLPHDSTFFLRAHLMHDFNVATSKSLKGDYRDAYQILSANETIAGRISTFHQSLSPLKHAALAEAYINHSRYVPMGDLEYSLYPLLVANYQAALDLSHHSEALLTGEIVRRGLYRRYQAADRVLIDSSLSMGQVVNVSTYAILIMPVVAYYLEGVASAIGLRDDLPRIVQDGSLLKALYHAALLIRLLNDLGTGLIKQDPRERKFMLRKLYAHSRDLGSVSLTDFLRDVSDEYGARLTRIAKDVKHGEFNVALYNLRNGSPFDYSFGVFGERLDYFSLLYRAKYARMQQHLDTVSQRLGDDTLSDLIERAVVFHEHLYDNVYTHERGEYAV
;
A
#
# COMPACT_ATOMS: atom_id res chain seq x y z
N MET A 1 -55.15 2.46 12.87
CA MET A 1 -54.78 3.89 12.95
C MET A 1 -54.21 4.11 14.34
N ALA A 2 -52.96 4.49 14.58
CA ALA A 2 -51.88 5.02 13.76
C ALA A 2 -50.53 4.50 14.32
N TYR A 3 -49.60 4.15 13.44
CA TYR A 3 -48.17 4.02 13.75
C TYR A 3 -47.48 5.22 13.09
N THR A 4 -46.87 6.09 13.90
CA THR A 4 -46.06 7.21 13.43
C THR A 4 -44.70 7.17 14.10
N THR A 5 -43.69 6.82 13.29
CA THR A 5 -42.37 7.46 13.14
C THR A 5 -41.59 7.88 14.39
N SER A 6 -40.54 7.12 14.71
CA SER A 6 -39.40 7.56 15.54
C SER A 6 -38.04 7.12 14.95
N VAL A 7 -37.84 7.25 13.64
CA VAL A 7 -36.60 6.85 12.95
C VAL A 7 -35.74 8.06 12.49
N SER A 8 -36.17 9.32 12.69
CA SER A 8 -35.49 10.47 12.05
C SER A 8 -34.48 11.27 12.89
N THR A 9 -34.12 10.85 14.11
CA THR A 9 -33.18 11.63 14.96
C THR A 9 -31.75 11.08 14.95
N HIS A 10 -31.56 9.76 14.92
CA HIS A 10 -30.22 9.14 14.91
C HIS A 10 -29.47 9.19 13.57
N GLN A 11 -30.14 9.61 12.49
CA GLN A 11 -29.50 9.82 11.19
C GLN A 11 -28.97 11.26 11.07
N GLY A 12 -29.71 12.25 11.60
CA GLY A 12 -29.28 13.64 11.62
C GLY A 12 -28.10 13.94 12.56
N GLU A 13 -27.98 13.21 13.68
CA GLU A 13 -26.81 13.31 14.57
C GLU A 13 -25.54 12.72 13.94
N ARG A 14 -25.66 11.59 13.22
CA ARG A 14 -24.54 11.00 12.46
C ARG A 14 -24.10 11.86 11.28
N ASP A 15 -25.04 12.48 10.57
CA ASP A 15 -24.74 13.40 9.46
C ASP A 15 -24.04 14.69 9.95
N TRP A 16 -24.35 15.16 11.16
CA TRP A 16 -23.71 16.35 11.74
C TRP A 16 -22.29 16.04 12.24
N GLU A 17 -22.08 14.94 12.97
CA GLU A 17 -20.75 14.51 13.41
C GLU A 17 -19.84 14.20 12.21
N GLN A 18 -20.37 13.57 11.16
CA GLN A 18 -19.64 13.34 9.91
C GLN A 18 -19.25 14.66 9.24
N ARG A 19 -20.17 15.63 9.11
CA ARG A 19 -19.85 16.93 8.51
C ARG A 19 -18.82 17.74 9.31
N GLU A 20 -18.86 17.67 10.64
CA GLU A 20 -17.90 18.37 11.49
C GLU A 20 -16.51 17.72 11.41
N ILE A 21 -16.42 16.38 11.43
CA ILE A 21 -15.16 15.64 11.21
C ILE A 21 -14.60 15.94 9.82
N VAL A 22 -15.44 15.93 8.78
CA VAL A 22 -15.05 16.24 7.41
C VAL A 22 -14.52 17.67 7.27
N THR A 23 -15.20 18.64 7.89
CA THR A 23 -14.76 20.03 7.88
C THR A 23 -13.44 20.17 8.64
N GLN A 24 -13.27 19.47 9.77
CA GLN A 24 -12.04 19.49 10.56
C GLN A 24 -10.86 18.79 9.87
N GLU A 25 -11.07 17.67 9.18
CA GLU A 25 -10.02 16.98 8.43
C GLU A 25 -9.59 17.75 7.19
N VAL A 26 -10.54 18.32 6.44
CA VAL A 26 -10.23 19.21 5.32
C VAL A 26 -9.51 20.47 5.82
N GLN A 27 -9.98 21.08 6.91
CA GLN A 27 -9.32 22.24 7.50
C GLN A 27 -7.93 21.90 8.07
N ARG A 28 -7.71 20.70 8.65
CA ARG A 28 -6.37 20.25 9.08
C ARG A 28 -5.45 20.08 7.88
N ALA A 29 -5.91 19.42 6.81
CA ALA A 29 -5.15 19.26 5.58
C ALA A 29 -4.82 20.60 4.90
N GLN A 30 -5.67 21.62 5.07
CA GLN A 30 -5.47 22.97 4.52
C GLN A 30 -4.62 23.90 5.42
N ASN A 31 -4.59 23.68 6.74
CA ASN A 31 -3.96 24.61 7.70
C ASN A 31 -2.56 24.19 8.16
N GLU A 32 -2.09 22.99 7.80
CA GLU A 32 -0.71 22.60 8.11
C GLU A 32 0.25 23.16 7.04
N PRO A 33 1.21 24.03 7.42
CA PRO A 33 2.18 24.55 6.47
C PRO A 33 3.03 23.38 5.99
N GLY A 34 2.76 22.91 4.77
CA GLY A 34 3.54 21.86 4.12
C GLY A 34 4.99 22.30 4.05
N GLY A 35 5.82 21.75 4.95
CA GLY A 35 7.27 21.88 4.94
C GLY A 35 7.93 21.18 3.75
N GLU A 36 7.17 20.92 2.69
CA GLU A 36 7.65 20.35 1.44
C GLU A 36 8.59 21.36 0.77
N SER A 37 9.72 20.88 0.30
CA SER A 37 10.64 21.72 -0.47
C SER A 37 9.98 22.11 -1.80
N ALA A 38 10.40 23.24 -2.38
CA ALA A 38 9.91 23.67 -3.70
C ALA A 38 10.09 22.58 -4.78
N ILE A 39 11.19 21.84 -4.68
CA ILE A 39 11.54 20.73 -5.57
C ILE A 39 10.53 19.58 -5.48
N ILE A 40 10.08 19.22 -4.27
CA ILE A 40 9.06 18.18 -4.08
C ILE A 40 7.73 18.62 -4.68
N ARG A 41 7.31 19.87 -4.45
CA ARG A 41 6.08 20.42 -5.05
C ARG A 41 6.12 20.38 -6.58
N GLN A 42 7.26 20.70 -7.17
CA GLN A 42 7.41 20.63 -8.63
C GLN A 42 7.34 19.19 -9.14
N ALA A 43 7.96 18.22 -8.45
CA ALA A 43 7.85 16.82 -8.83
C ALA A 43 6.41 16.27 -8.67
N ILE A 44 5.67 16.72 -7.66
CA ILE A 44 4.24 16.42 -7.53
C ILE A 44 3.49 16.95 -8.77
N GLY A 45 3.74 18.20 -9.18
CA GLY A 45 3.12 18.78 -10.36
C GLY A 45 3.33 17.97 -11.63
N GLU A 46 4.58 17.55 -11.91
CA GLU A 46 4.91 16.72 -13.08
C GLU A 46 4.18 15.37 -13.06
N ILE A 47 4.05 14.75 -11.89
CA ILE A 47 3.34 13.47 -11.73
C ILE A 47 1.83 13.64 -11.85
N VAL A 48 1.28 14.72 -11.31
CA VAL A 48 -0.16 15.05 -11.41
C VAL A 48 -0.57 15.32 -12.86
N ASP A 49 0.27 16.01 -13.62
CA ASP A 49 0.02 16.27 -15.04
C ASP A 49 -0.05 14.98 -15.84
N GLU A 50 0.94 14.10 -15.68
CA GLU A 50 0.94 12.77 -16.33
C GLU A 50 -0.24 11.91 -15.82
N LEU A 51 -0.57 11.96 -14.52
CA LEU A 51 -1.69 11.21 -13.94
C LEU A 51 -3.02 11.62 -14.56
N ARG A 52 -3.22 12.91 -14.79
CA ARG A 52 -4.43 13.44 -15.43
C ARG A 52 -4.58 12.93 -16.87
N GLU A 53 -3.49 12.88 -17.63
CA GLU A 53 -3.50 12.29 -18.98
C GLU A 53 -3.82 10.79 -18.92
N ARG A 54 -3.23 10.05 -17.98
CA ARG A 54 -3.47 8.61 -17.82
C ARG A 54 -4.86 8.29 -17.33
N VAL A 55 -5.44 9.09 -16.43
CA VAL A 55 -6.84 8.95 -16.01
C VAL A 55 -7.77 9.08 -17.22
N TYR A 56 -7.52 10.07 -18.09
CA TYR A 56 -8.32 10.25 -19.31
C TYR A 56 -8.22 9.04 -20.26
N ALA A 57 -7.00 8.49 -20.41
CA ALA A 57 -6.73 7.37 -21.31
C ALA A 57 -7.19 6.01 -20.76
N TYR A 58 -7.00 5.76 -19.46
CA TYR A 58 -7.14 4.44 -18.87
C TYR A 58 -8.51 4.20 -18.22
N MET A 59 -9.13 5.24 -17.64
CA MET A 59 -10.46 5.06 -17.04
C MET A 59 -11.57 5.14 -18.09
N PRO A 60 -12.58 4.26 -18.02
CA PRO A 60 -13.75 4.37 -18.88
C PRO A 60 -14.43 5.72 -18.67
N PRO A 61 -15.02 6.30 -19.73
CA PRO A 61 -15.94 7.42 -19.59
C PRO A 61 -17.03 7.11 -18.56
N SER A 62 -17.00 7.84 -17.44
CA SER A 62 -17.88 7.63 -16.29
C SER A 62 -17.87 8.86 -15.40
N THR A 63 -18.90 9.00 -14.57
CA THR A 63 -18.99 10.04 -13.54
C THR A 63 -17.80 10.00 -12.58
N PHE A 64 -17.28 8.80 -12.29
CA PHE A 64 -16.13 8.62 -11.42
C PHE A 64 -14.83 9.11 -12.05
N ARG A 65 -14.63 8.93 -13.37
CA ARG A 65 -13.49 9.52 -14.07
C ARG A 65 -13.52 11.04 -13.96
N ASP A 66 -14.68 11.65 -14.15
CA ASP A 66 -14.83 13.10 -14.05
C ASP A 66 -14.59 13.60 -12.62
N TYR A 67 -15.04 12.85 -11.61
CA TYR A 67 -14.71 13.07 -10.20
C TYR A 67 -13.20 13.00 -9.93
N TYR A 68 -12.52 11.99 -10.47
CA TYR A 68 -11.08 11.83 -10.33
C TYR A 68 -10.33 13.01 -10.96
N LEU A 69 -10.72 13.41 -12.17
CA LEU A 69 -10.14 14.56 -12.88
C LEU A 69 -10.40 15.88 -12.15
N TRP A 70 -11.57 16.05 -11.54
CA TRP A 70 -11.88 17.20 -10.68
C TRP A 70 -10.96 17.25 -9.45
N GLY A 71 -10.68 16.12 -8.81
CA GLY A 71 -9.73 16.04 -7.70
C GLY A 71 -8.30 16.43 -8.11
N LEU A 72 -7.91 16.10 -9.35
CA LEU A 72 -6.60 16.45 -9.91
C LEU A 72 -6.49 17.89 -10.43
N ASP A 73 -7.57 18.65 -10.52
CA ASP A 73 -7.52 20.03 -10.99
C ASP A 73 -6.73 20.91 -10.00
N PRO A 74 -5.65 21.59 -10.42
CA PRO A 74 -4.86 22.45 -9.53
C PRO A 74 -5.64 23.65 -8.99
N ASN A 75 -6.79 24.00 -9.58
CA ASN A 75 -7.68 25.05 -9.08
C ASN A 75 -8.73 24.53 -8.08
N ASN A 76 -8.79 23.23 -7.84
CA ASN A 76 -9.70 22.65 -6.86
C ASN A 76 -9.21 22.94 -5.44
N VAL A 77 -10.03 23.55 -4.59
CA VAL A 77 -9.70 23.83 -3.19
C VAL A 77 -9.48 22.56 -2.34
N TYR A 78 -9.92 21.40 -2.85
CA TYR A 78 -9.72 20.09 -2.25
C TYR A 78 -8.57 19.29 -2.89
N HIS A 79 -7.81 19.89 -3.81
CA HIS A 79 -6.73 19.24 -4.55
C HIS A 79 -5.74 18.52 -3.64
N ASP A 80 -5.23 19.20 -2.61
CA ASP A 80 -4.27 18.62 -1.67
C ASP A 80 -4.83 17.43 -0.89
N ALA A 81 -6.09 17.52 -0.47
CA ALA A 81 -6.77 16.43 0.23
C ALA A 81 -6.97 15.21 -0.68
N TRP A 82 -7.23 15.46 -1.97
CA TRP A 82 -7.34 14.43 -3.00
C TRP A 82 -6.00 13.75 -3.28
N LEU A 83 -4.92 14.51 -3.43
CA LEU A 83 -3.57 13.96 -3.64
C LEU A 83 -3.09 13.13 -2.45
N GLN A 84 -3.46 13.53 -1.23
CA GLN A 84 -3.23 12.73 -0.02
C GLN A 84 -4.05 11.45 -0.05
N LEU A 85 -5.35 11.53 -0.37
CA LEU A 85 -6.25 10.38 -0.41
C LEU A 85 -5.80 9.32 -1.42
N THR A 86 -5.35 9.75 -2.60
CA THR A 86 -4.90 8.87 -3.69
C THR A 86 -3.45 8.38 -3.49
N GLY A 87 -2.78 8.75 -2.39
CA GLY A 87 -1.41 8.33 -2.10
C GLY A 87 -0.34 8.95 -3.01
N VAL A 88 -0.68 9.93 -3.84
CA VAL A 88 0.26 10.60 -4.75
C VAL A 88 1.37 11.27 -3.94
N LYS A 89 1.02 12.03 -2.88
CA LYS A 89 2.00 12.73 -2.04
C LYS A 89 3.03 11.76 -1.44
N GLN A 90 2.56 10.66 -0.86
CA GLN A 90 3.41 9.65 -0.22
C GLN A 90 4.32 8.96 -1.23
N THR A 91 3.80 8.65 -2.41
CA THR A 91 4.57 8.02 -3.48
C THR A 91 5.71 8.93 -3.96
N VAL A 92 5.44 10.24 -4.14
CA VAL A 92 6.49 11.22 -4.50
C VAL A 92 7.49 11.42 -3.37
N GLN A 93 7.01 11.52 -2.12
CA GLN A 93 7.89 11.65 -0.95
C GLN A 93 8.80 10.42 -0.79
N PHE A 94 8.28 9.22 -1.00
CA PHE A 94 9.06 7.99 -1.02
C PHE A 94 10.13 8.01 -2.11
N ALA A 95 9.73 8.28 -3.37
CA ALA A 95 10.65 8.36 -4.49
C ALA A 95 11.76 9.39 -4.24
N SER A 96 11.41 10.58 -3.75
CA SER A 96 12.35 11.65 -3.40
C SER A 96 13.36 11.22 -2.33
N ARG A 97 12.89 10.65 -1.22
CA ARG A 97 13.76 10.23 -0.12
C ARG A 97 14.66 9.05 -0.49
N VAL A 98 14.16 8.12 -1.28
CA VAL A 98 14.93 6.94 -1.72
C VAL A 98 15.99 7.33 -2.74
N MET A 99 15.64 8.10 -3.77
CA MET A 99 16.61 8.58 -4.75
C MET A 99 17.68 9.47 -4.09
N GLY A 100 17.32 10.23 -3.06
CA GLY A 100 18.23 11.03 -2.25
C GLY A 100 18.32 12.50 -2.72
N THR A 101 18.94 13.34 -1.89
CA THR A 101 19.02 14.81 -2.09
C THR A 101 20.32 15.26 -2.75
N GLN A 102 21.13 14.33 -3.24
CA GLN A 102 22.44 14.61 -3.84
C GLN A 102 22.35 15.20 -5.26
N PHE A 103 21.16 15.23 -5.84
CA PHE A 103 20.91 15.79 -7.17
C PHE A 103 20.60 17.27 -7.09
N ASP A 104 21.12 18.04 -8.04
CA ASP A 104 20.63 19.38 -8.27
C ASP A 104 19.16 19.37 -8.74
N GLU A 105 18.53 20.53 -8.69
CA GLU A 105 17.11 20.69 -9.05
C GLU A 105 16.81 20.18 -10.47
N ARG A 106 17.67 20.45 -11.44
CA ARG A 106 17.44 20.05 -12.83
C ARG A 106 17.45 18.54 -12.98
N LEU A 107 18.44 17.87 -12.40
CA LEU A 107 18.57 16.43 -12.46
C LEU A 107 17.46 15.73 -11.66
N PHE A 108 17.05 16.32 -10.54
CA PHE A 108 15.90 15.82 -9.78
C PHE A 108 14.60 15.86 -10.60
N ILE A 109 14.34 16.93 -11.36
CA ILE A 109 13.15 16.99 -12.23
C ILE A 109 13.21 15.98 -13.38
N GLN A 110 14.40 15.75 -13.95
CA GLN A 110 14.57 14.68 -14.95
C GLN A 110 14.28 13.30 -14.35
N LEU A 111 14.76 13.03 -13.14
CA LEU A 111 14.45 11.81 -12.41
C LEU A 111 12.96 11.71 -12.08
N ALA A 112 12.31 12.79 -11.65
CA ALA A 112 10.87 12.84 -11.38
C ALA A 112 10.04 12.40 -12.60
N ARG A 113 10.39 12.91 -13.79
CA ARG A 113 9.77 12.48 -15.06
C ARG A 113 10.04 11.02 -15.38
N PHE A 114 11.27 10.56 -15.15
CA PHE A 114 11.63 9.16 -15.36
C PHE A 114 10.84 8.21 -14.47
N VAL A 115 10.64 8.56 -13.18
CA VAL A 115 9.92 7.72 -12.21
C VAL A 115 8.39 7.85 -12.27
N ALA A 116 7.86 8.81 -13.04
CA ALA A 116 6.43 9.03 -13.15
C ALA A 116 5.65 7.76 -13.52
N PRO A 117 6.02 6.93 -14.52
CA PRO A 117 5.30 5.69 -14.83
C PRO A 117 5.16 4.72 -13.66
N MET A 118 6.22 4.56 -12.85
CA MET A 118 6.17 3.72 -11.65
C MET A 118 5.26 4.34 -10.58
N ASN A 119 5.35 5.65 -10.37
CA ASN A 119 4.53 6.34 -9.37
C ASN A 119 3.03 6.30 -9.71
N LEU A 120 2.69 6.44 -10.99
CA LEU A 120 1.32 6.32 -11.48
C LEU A 120 0.76 4.92 -11.26
N TYR A 121 1.55 3.90 -11.58
CA TYR A 121 1.20 2.52 -11.28
C TYR A 121 0.94 2.33 -9.78
N LEU A 122 1.81 2.85 -8.91
CA LEU A 122 1.61 2.76 -7.46
C LEU A 122 0.33 3.46 -7.00
N THR A 123 -0.01 4.63 -7.55
CA THR A 123 -1.27 5.33 -7.26
C THR A 123 -2.50 4.47 -7.59
N PHE A 124 -2.50 3.76 -8.72
CA PHE A 124 -3.62 2.88 -9.07
C PHE A 124 -3.59 1.54 -8.33
N GLU A 125 -2.40 1.03 -7.98
CA GLU A 125 -2.25 -0.26 -7.33
C GLU A 125 -2.84 -0.31 -5.92
N VAL A 126 -2.88 0.85 -5.23
CA VAL A 126 -3.58 1.02 -3.94
C VAL A 126 -5.00 0.46 -3.99
N ILE A 127 -5.69 0.54 -5.14
CA ILE A 127 -7.04 0.02 -5.28
C ILE A 127 -7.11 -1.50 -5.12
N SER A 128 -6.09 -2.22 -5.56
CA SER A 128 -6.03 -3.67 -5.32
C SER A 128 -5.75 -3.97 -3.84
N ASP A 129 -4.90 -3.21 -3.16
CA ASP A 129 -4.68 -3.36 -1.72
C ASP A 129 -5.97 -3.08 -0.92
N ASN A 130 -6.69 -2.03 -1.31
CA ASN A 130 -7.98 -1.64 -0.76
C ASN A 130 -9.04 -2.74 -0.94
N LEU A 131 -9.09 -3.37 -2.12
CA LEU A 131 -9.98 -4.51 -2.35
C LEU A 131 -9.62 -5.75 -1.50
N ALA A 132 -8.36 -5.87 -1.04
CA ALA A 132 -7.91 -6.95 -0.17
C ALA A 132 -8.21 -6.74 1.32
N LEU A 133 -8.63 -5.54 1.75
CA LEU A 133 -9.04 -5.29 3.14
C LEU A 133 -10.08 -6.33 3.56
N GLY A 134 -10.11 -6.79 4.79
CA GLY A 134 -11.09 -7.77 5.25
C GLY A 134 -11.02 -9.16 4.59
N LEU A 135 -10.09 -9.44 3.67
CA LEU A 135 -9.97 -10.76 3.04
C LEU A 135 -9.09 -11.74 3.82
N ALA A 136 -8.35 -11.27 4.84
CA ALA A 136 -7.56 -12.16 5.69
C ALA A 136 -8.42 -13.00 6.64
N GLU A 137 -9.68 -12.60 6.89
CA GLU A 137 -10.62 -13.28 7.77
C GLU A 137 -12.06 -13.01 7.33
N HIS A 138 -12.85 -14.07 7.19
CA HIS A 138 -14.27 -13.94 6.87
C HIS A 138 -15.08 -13.57 8.12
N LEU A 139 -15.49 -12.31 8.20
CA LEU A 139 -16.36 -11.82 9.27
C LEU A 139 -17.84 -12.13 8.96
N PRO A 140 -18.64 -12.62 9.93
CA PRO A 140 -20.04 -13.00 9.70
C PRO A 140 -20.95 -11.90 9.12
N HIS A 141 -20.60 -10.63 9.34
CA HIS A 141 -21.38 -9.48 8.89
C HIS A 141 -20.89 -8.88 7.56
N ASP A 142 -19.78 -9.37 7.00
CA ASP A 142 -19.28 -8.90 5.71
C ASP A 142 -19.97 -9.65 4.56
N SER A 143 -21.09 -9.09 4.13
CA SER A 143 -21.86 -9.61 2.99
C SER A 143 -21.12 -9.56 1.64
N THR A 144 -20.00 -8.84 1.55
CA THR A 144 -19.23 -8.65 0.31
C THR A 144 -17.99 -9.52 0.22
N PHE A 145 -17.61 -10.24 1.28
CA PHE A 145 -16.39 -11.04 1.37
C PHE A 145 -16.13 -11.90 0.11
N PHE A 146 -17.09 -12.76 -0.25
CA PHE A 146 -16.94 -13.67 -1.39
C PHE A 146 -16.90 -12.94 -2.74
N LEU A 147 -17.61 -11.82 -2.88
CA LEU A 147 -17.57 -11.00 -4.09
C LEU A 147 -16.20 -10.37 -4.27
N ARG A 148 -15.64 -9.82 -3.18
CA ARG A 148 -14.31 -9.20 -3.18
C ARG A 148 -13.20 -10.21 -3.41
N ALA A 149 -13.26 -11.37 -2.74
CA ALA A 149 -12.31 -12.46 -2.97
C ALA A 149 -12.32 -12.96 -4.42
N HIS A 150 -13.51 -13.14 -5.01
CA HIS A 150 -13.63 -13.55 -6.41
C HIS A 150 -13.11 -12.47 -7.37
N LEU A 151 -13.50 -11.21 -7.16
CA LEU A 151 -13.04 -10.09 -7.98
C LEU A 151 -11.52 -9.90 -7.93
N MET A 152 -10.95 -10.01 -6.73
CA MET A 152 -9.50 -9.95 -6.51
C MET A 152 -8.78 -11.07 -7.26
N HIS A 153 -9.28 -12.30 -7.16
CA HIS A 153 -8.71 -13.44 -7.87
C HIS A 153 -8.74 -13.23 -9.39
N ASP A 154 -9.89 -12.87 -9.94
CA ASP A 154 -10.07 -12.68 -11.37
C ASP A 154 -9.19 -11.54 -11.90
N PHE A 155 -9.11 -10.44 -11.15
CA PHE A 155 -8.20 -9.32 -11.44
C PHE A 155 -6.73 -9.77 -11.43
N ASN A 156 -6.27 -10.43 -10.36
CA ASN A 156 -4.88 -10.88 -10.24
C ASN A 156 -4.49 -11.87 -11.35
N VAL A 157 -5.39 -12.79 -11.71
CA VAL A 157 -5.19 -13.75 -12.80
C VAL A 157 -5.11 -13.04 -14.15
N ALA A 158 -6.01 -12.10 -14.42
CA ALA A 158 -6.02 -11.29 -15.63
C ALA A 158 -4.72 -10.49 -15.79
N THR A 159 -4.34 -9.71 -14.78
CA THR A 159 -3.12 -8.89 -14.79
C THR A 159 -1.87 -9.77 -14.90
N SER A 160 -1.82 -10.89 -14.18
CA SER A 160 -0.70 -11.84 -14.26
C SER A 160 -0.52 -12.44 -15.66
N LYS A 161 -1.62 -12.74 -16.39
CA LYS A 161 -1.55 -13.24 -17.77
C LYS A 161 -1.04 -12.16 -18.72
N SER A 162 -1.55 -10.94 -18.58
CA SER A 162 -1.12 -9.80 -19.40
C SER A 162 0.36 -9.49 -19.26
N LEU A 163 0.86 -9.45 -18.03
CA LEU A 163 2.29 -9.24 -17.73
C LEU A 163 3.22 -10.36 -18.25
N LYS A 164 2.65 -11.50 -18.68
CA LYS A 164 3.39 -12.59 -19.36
C LYS A 164 3.27 -12.57 -20.88
N GLY A 165 2.61 -11.56 -21.45
CA GLY A 165 2.48 -11.37 -22.89
C GLY A 165 1.09 -11.63 -23.47
N ASP A 166 0.07 -11.91 -22.65
CA ASP A 166 -1.33 -12.00 -23.11
C ASP A 166 -1.96 -10.59 -23.17
N TYR A 167 -1.46 -9.79 -24.11
CA TYR A 167 -1.85 -8.38 -24.28
C TYR A 167 -3.24 -8.28 -24.89
N ARG A 168 -4.26 -8.17 -24.03
CA ARG A 168 -5.60 -7.80 -24.45
C ARG A 168 -6.03 -6.51 -23.76
N ASP A 169 -6.97 -5.85 -24.41
CA ASP A 169 -7.58 -4.62 -23.94
C ASP A 169 -8.18 -4.79 -22.54
N ALA A 170 -7.91 -3.81 -21.66
CA ALA A 170 -8.30 -3.85 -20.26
C ALA A 170 -9.82 -3.96 -20.07
N TYR A 171 -10.59 -3.23 -20.90
CA TYR A 171 -12.06 -3.27 -20.86
C TYR A 171 -12.57 -4.65 -21.24
N GLN A 172 -12.02 -5.23 -22.32
CA GLN A 172 -12.44 -6.55 -22.77
C GLN A 172 -12.18 -7.63 -21.71
N ILE A 173 -10.98 -7.65 -21.13
CA ILE A 173 -10.60 -8.64 -20.12
C ILE A 173 -11.43 -8.51 -18.84
N LEU A 174 -11.66 -7.27 -18.38
CA LEU A 174 -12.30 -7.03 -17.09
C LEU A 174 -13.83 -6.83 -17.20
N SER A 175 -14.41 -6.80 -18.40
CA SER A 175 -15.85 -6.57 -18.61
C SER A 175 -16.76 -7.49 -17.77
N ALA A 176 -16.38 -8.76 -17.61
CA ALA A 176 -17.14 -9.72 -16.79
C ALA A 176 -17.20 -9.33 -15.29
N ASN A 177 -16.26 -8.51 -14.83
CA ASN A 177 -16.14 -8.08 -13.44
C ASN A 177 -16.92 -6.80 -13.12
N GLU A 178 -17.42 -6.07 -14.12
CA GLU A 178 -18.09 -4.77 -13.93
C GLU A 178 -19.28 -4.86 -12.96
N THR A 179 -20.14 -5.86 -13.15
CA THR A 179 -21.31 -6.06 -12.29
C THR A 179 -20.94 -6.40 -10.84
N ILE A 180 -19.86 -7.17 -10.63
CA ILE A 180 -19.38 -7.52 -9.29
C ILE A 180 -18.76 -6.30 -8.63
N ALA A 181 -17.91 -5.57 -9.35
CA ALA A 181 -17.27 -4.35 -8.89
C ALA A 181 -18.30 -3.27 -8.49
N GLY A 182 -19.41 -3.15 -9.24
CA GLY A 182 -20.51 -2.23 -8.93
C GLY A 182 -21.32 -2.56 -7.66
N ARG A 183 -20.99 -3.66 -6.96
CA ARG A 183 -21.62 -4.05 -5.69
C ARG A 183 -20.69 -3.86 -4.49
N ILE A 184 -19.47 -3.37 -4.72
CA ILE A 184 -18.45 -3.16 -3.70
C ILE A 184 -18.23 -1.67 -3.54
N SER A 185 -18.48 -1.15 -2.34
CA SER A 185 -18.24 0.26 -2.01
C SER A 185 -16.73 0.53 -1.97
N THR A 186 -16.23 1.36 -2.89
CA THR A 186 -14.84 1.84 -2.89
C THR A 186 -14.50 2.63 -1.63
N PHE A 187 -15.50 3.32 -1.05
CA PHE A 187 -15.28 4.13 0.15
C PHE A 187 -15.08 3.23 1.35
N HIS A 188 -15.95 2.24 1.54
CA HIS A 188 -15.84 1.29 2.63
C HIS A 188 -14.54 0.47 2.56
N GLN A 189 -14.02 0.25 1.35
CA GLN A 189 -12.76 -0.46 1.12
C GLN A 189 -11.52 0.44 1.14
N SER A 190 -11.60 1.66 1.67
CA SER A 190 -10.42 2.51 1.92
C SER A 190 -10.07 2.51 3.41
N LEU A 191 -8.83 2.85 3.74
CA LEU A 191 -8.41 3.16 5.11
C LEU A 191 -9.05 4.45 5.65
N SER A 192 -9.53 5.34 4.78
CA SER A 192 -10.24 6.58 5.15
C SER A 192 -11.60 6.73 4.45
N PRO A 193 -12.61 5.91 4.82
CA PRO A 193 -13.93 5.94 4.21
C PRO A 193 -14.63 7.31 4.32
N LEU A 194 -14.47 7.99 5.45
CA LEU A 194 -15.08 9.31 5.70
C LEU A 194 -14.50 10.39 4.80
N LYS A 195 -13.19 10.34 4.54
CA LYS A 195 -12.50 11.28 3.64
C LYS A 195 -12.93 11.09 2.18
N HIS A 196 -13.14 9.85 1.76
CA HIS A 196 -13.76 9.56 0.46
C HIS A 196 -15.16 10.17 0.35
N ALA A 197 -16.03 9.91 1.33
CA ALA A 197 -17.39 10.43 1.35
C ALA A 197 -17.42 11.96 1.32
N ALA A 198 -16.57 12.62 2.11
CA ALA A 198 -16.39 14.07 2.13
C ALA A 198 -16.10 14.68 0.77
N LEU A 199 -15.09 14.13 0.09
CA LEU A 199 -14.64 14.64 -1.20
C LEU A 199 -15.68 14.37 -2.29
N ALA A 200 -16.39 13.25 -2.19
CA ALA A 200 -17.51 12.92 -3.07
C ALA A 200 -18.68 13.90 -2.87
N GLU A 201 -19.04 14.24 -1.64
CA GLU A 201 -20.04 15.27 -1.34
C GLU A 201 -19.63 16.65 -1.90
N ALA A 202 -18.37 17.03 -1.73
CA ALA A 202 -17.84 18.28 -2.28
C ALA A 202 -17.96 18.32 -3.81
N TYR A 203 -17.63 17.22 -4.49
CA TYR A 203 -17.80 17.10 -5.93
C TYR A 203 -19.27 17.15 -6.35
N ILE A 204 -20.18 16.46 -5.65
CA ILE A 204 -21.62 16.48 -5.94
C ILE A 204 -22.21 17.89 -5.75
N ASN A 205 -21.73 18.65 -4.76
CA ASN A 205 -22.14 20.04 -4.57
C ASN A 205 -21.62 20.96 -5.69
N HIS A 206 -20.48 20.62 -6.28
CA HIS A 206 -19.92 21.32 -7.43
C HIS A 206 -20.62 20.95 -8.75
N SER A 207 -20.94 19.66 -8.93
CA SER A 207 -21.44 19.06 -10.16
C SER A 207 -22.95 18.78 -10.06
N ARG A 208 -23.77 19.49 -10.85
CA ARG A 208 -25.23 19.29 -10.82
C ARG A 208 -25.60 17.86 -11.23
N TYR A 209 -26.39 17.16 -10.40
CA TYR A 209 -27.06 15.88 -10.69
C TYR A 209 -26.19 14.61 -10.70
N VAL A 210 -25.18 14.48 -9.82
CA VAL A 210 -24.45 13.21 -9.62
C VAL A 210 -24.98 12.47 -8.38
N PRO A 211 -25.49 11.23 -8.49
CA PRO A 211 -25.81 10.38 -7.34
C PRO A 211 -24.55 9.93 -6.59
N MET A 212 -24.59 9.88 -5.25
CA MET A 212 -23.49 9.36 -4.43
C MET A 212 -23.11 7.92 -4.79
N GLY A 213 -24.10 7.09 -5.11
CA GLY A 213 -23.88 5.69 -5.48
C GLY A 213 -23.00 5.52 -6.73
N ASP A 214 -23.07 6.45 -7.68
CA ASP A 214 -22.25 6.42 -8.89
C ASP A 214 -20.77 6.70 -8.58
N LEU A 215 -20.48 7.31 -7.42
CA LEU A 215 -19.11 7.53 -6.96
C LEU A 215 -18.64 6.41 -6.04
N GLU A 216 -19.48 6.02 -5.08
CA GLU A 216 -19.16 5.02 -4.08
C GLU A 216 -18.93 3.64 -4.70
N TYR A 217 -19.76 3.21 -5.66
CA TYR A 217 -19.72 1.88 -6.26
C TYR A 217 -18.95 1.82 -7.59
N SER A 218 -17.98 2.73 -7.77
CA SER A 218 -17.18 2.85 -8.99
C SER A 218 -15.81 2.16 -8.91
N LEU A 219 -15.77 0.94 -8.40
CA LEU A 219 -14.53 0.16 -8.32
C LEU A 219 -14.00 -0.25 -9.71
N TYR A 220 -14.91 -0.52 -10.65
CA TYR A 220 -14.54 -0.98 -12.00
C TYR A 220 -13.58 -0.03 -12.76
N PRO A 221 -13.86 1.29 -12.93
CA PRO A 221 -12.96 2.19 -13.64
C PRO A 221 -11.55 2.22 -13.04
N LEU A 222 -11.44 2.09 -11.72
CA LEU A 222 -10.17 2.07 -11.01
C LEU A 222 -9.38 0.78 -11.27
N LEU A 223 -10.04 -0.38 -11.31
CA LEU A 223 -9.39 -1.65 -11.64
C LEU A 223 -8.89 -1.66 -13.10
N VAL A 224 -9.66 -1.09 -14.03
CA VAL A 224 -9.22 -0.92 -15.43
C VAL A 224 -7.96 -0.05 -15.49
N ALA A 225 -7.95 1.08 -14.76
CA ALA A 225 -6.78 1.96 -14.72
C ALA A 225 -5.55 1.30 -14.11
N ASN A 226 -5.72 0.52 -13.03
CA ASN A 226 -4.64 -0.25 -12.43
C ASN A 226 -4.06 -1.27 -13.41
N TYR A 227 -4.90 -2.10 -14.04
CA TYR A 227 -4.46 -3.08 -15.04
C TYR A 227 -3.66 -2.42 -16.17
N GLN A 228 -4.18 -1.29 -16.70
CA GLN A 228 -3.54 -0.59 -17.81
C GLN A 228 -2.20 0.03 -17.39
N ALA A 229 -2.13 0.63 -16.19
CA ALA A 229 -0.89 1.18 -15.66
C ALA A 229 0.18 0.10 -15.42
N ALA A 230 -0.21 -1.08 -14.91
CA ALA A 230 0.69 -2.21 -14.74
C ALA A 230 1.27 -2.68 -16.08
N LEU A 231 0.43 -2.76 -17.12
CA LEU A 231 0.83 -3.15 -18.45
C LEU A 231 1.78 -2.11 -19.10
N ASP A 232 1.43 -0.83 -19.02
CA ASP A 232 2.25 0.23 -19.61
C ASP A 232 3.60 0.37 -18.90
N LEU A 233 3.65 0.21 -17.58
CA LEU A 233 4.90 0.13 -16.83
C LEU A 233 5.74 -1.08 -17.25
N SER A 234 5.11 -2.24 -17.46
CA SER A 234 5.79 -3.43 -17.95
C SER A 234 6.42 -3.18 -19.32
N HIS A 235 5.68 -2.62 -20.27
CA HIS A 235 6.22 -2.26 -21.59
C HIS A 235 7.35 -1.22 -21.50
N HIS A 236 7.15 -0.16 -20.71
CA HIS A 236 8.17 0.86 -20.52
C HIS A 236 9.48 0.26 -19.99
N SER A 237 9.37 -0.73 -19.10
CA SER A 237 10.53 -1.37 -18.50
C SER A 237 11.31 -2.30 -19.45
N GLU A 238 10.79 -2.65 -20.63
CA GLU A 238 11.48 -3.55 -21.58
C GLU A 238 12.83 -3.00 -22.06
N ALA A 239 12.95 -1.67 -22.18
CA ALA A 239 14.16 -1.00 -22.64
C ALA A 239 15.20 -0.76 -21.52
N LEU A 240 14.87 -1.09 -20.26
CA LEU A 240 15.70 -0.83 -19.10
C LEU A 240 16.63 -2.02 -18.80
N LEU A 241 17.85 -1.75 -18.30
CA LEU A 241 18.78 -2.81 -17.91
C LEU A 241 18.26 -3.60 -16.69
N THR A 242 17.51 -2.96 -15.80
CA THR A 242 16.78 -3.61 -14.70
C THR A 242 15.40 -4.14 -15.10
N GLY A 243 15.01 -4.05 -16.37
CA GLY A 243 13.66 -4.32 -16.86
C GLY A 243 13.09 -5.69 -16.49
N GLU A 244 13.89 -6.76 -16.57
CA GLU A 244 13.44 -8.10 -16.18
C GLU A 244 13.11 -8.21 -14.69
N ILE A 245 13.82 -7.48 -13.82
CA ILE A 245 13.52 -7.43 -12.38
C ILE A 245 12.17 -6.73 -12.16
N VAL A 246 11.93 -5.64 -12.88
CA VAL A 246 10.67 -4.88 -12.82
C VAL A 246 9.50 -5.76 -13.29
N ARG A 247 9.53 -6.28 -14.53
CA ARG A 247 8.43 -7.09 -15.09
C ARG A 247 8.13 -8.34 -14.28
N ARG A 248 9.17 -9.08 -13.85
CA ARG A 248 8.97 -10.24 -12.97
C ARG A 248 8.44 -9.83 -11.60
N GLY A 249 8.86 -8.69 -11.07
CA GLY A 249 8.38 -8.15 -9.81
C GLY A 249 6.88 -7.86 -9.86
N LEU A 250 6.43 -7.13 -10.89
CA LEU A 250 5.01 -6.84 -11.13
C LEU A 250 4.18 -8.13 -11.26
N TYR A 251 4.63 -9.06 -12.09
CA TYR A 251 3.96 -10.36 -12.25
C TYR A 251 3.87 -11.13 -10.91
N ARG A 252 4.98 -11.19 -10.16
CA ARG A 252 5.01 -11.91 -8.88
C ARG A 252 4.16 -11.25 -7.82
N ARG A 253 3.95 -9.93 -7.85
CA ARG A 253 3.04 -9.24 -6.93
C ARG A 253 1.64 -9.85 -7.00
N TYR A 254 1.03 -9.86 -8.19
CA TYR A 254 -0.34 -10.36 -8.36
C TYR A 254 -0.46 -11.86 -8.04
N GLN A 255 0.51 -12.68 -8.46
CA GLN A 255 0.53 -14.10 -8.08
C GLN A 255 0.68 -14.31 -6.57
N ALA A 256 1.51 -13.50 -5.92
CA ALA A 256 1.76 -13.63 -4.49
C ALA A 256 0.57 -13.19 -3.66
N ALA A 257 -0.05 -12.06 -4.00
CA ALA A 257 -1.25 -11.55 -3.34
C ALA A 257 -2.39 -12.58 -3.38
N ASP A 258 -2.66 -13.16 -4.55
CA ASP A 258 -3.66 -14.22 -4.72
C ASP A 258 -3.34 -15.45 -3.86
N ARG A 259 -2.07 -15.90 -3.91
CA ARG A 259 -1.64 -17.09 -3.20
C ARG A 259 -1.73 -16.97 -1.69
N VAL A 260 -1.35 -15.84 -1.09
CA VAL A 260 -1.42 -15.68 0.39
C VAL A 260 -2.85 -15.60 0.90
N LEU A 261 -3.81 -15.18 0.07
CA LEU A 261 -5.22 -15.10 0.43
C LEU A 261 -5.91 -16.48 0.32
N ILE A 262 -5.51 -17.31 -0.64
CA ILE A 262 -6.22 -18.57 -0.97
C ILE A 262 -5.57 -19.80 -0.33
N ASP A 263 -4.23 -19.89 -0.34
CA ASP A 263 -3.51 -21.11 0.06
C ASP A 263 -3.24 -21.11 1.57
N SER A 264 -4.13 -21.71 2.35
CA SER A 264 -3.96 -21.87 3.81
C SER A 264 -2.92 -22.93 4.21
N SER A 265 -2.36 -23.68 3.26
CA SER A 265 -1.43 -24.79 3.52
C SER A 265 0.04 -24.38 3.54
N LEU A 266 0.34 -23.10 3.30
CA LEU A 266 1.71 -22.60 3.27
C LEU A 266 2.42 -22.77 4.61
N SER A 267 3.63 -23.33 4.58
CA SER A 267 4.57 -23.26 5.70
C SER A 267 5.00 -21.82 5.96
N MET A 268 5.43 -21.50 7.18
CA MET A 268 5.84 -20.14 7.54
C MET A 268 6.93 -19.57 6.62
N GLY A 269 7.91 -20.39 6.23
CA GLY A 269 8.94 -19.97 5.27
C GLY A 269 8.38 -19.63 3.89
N GLN A 270 7.36 -20.35 3.44
CA GLN A 270 6.66 -20.04 2.19
C GLN A 270 5.81 -18.77 2.33
N VAL A 271 5.10 -18.59 3.44
CA VAL A 271 4.32 -17.36 3.72
C VAL A 271 5.22 -16.12 3.64
N VAL A 272 6.39 -16.15 4.30
CA VAL A 272 7.37 -15.05 4.23
C VAL A 272 7.86 -14.82 2.80
N ASN A 273 8.26 -15.88 2.10
CA ASN A 273 8.79 -15.76 0.75
C ASN A 273 7.74 -15.22 -0.23
N VAL A 274 6.49 -15.69 -0.16
CA VAL A 274 5.41 -15.21 -1.03
C VAL A 274 5.04 -13.77 -0.67
N SER A 275 4.83 -13.44 0.60
CA SER A 275 4.49 -12.08 1.04
C SER A 275 5.58 -11.04 0.75
N THR A 276 6.85 -11.46 0.62
CA THR A 276 7.95 -10.59 0.17
C THR A 276 7.72 -10.06 -1.25
N TYR A 277 7.16 -10.88 -2.16
CA TYR A 277 6.81 -10.42 -3.51
C TYR A 277 5.53 -9.59 -3.53
N ALA A 278 4.66 -9.75 -2.55
CA ALA A 278 3.38 -9.04 -2.48
C ALA A 278 3.49 -7.56 -2.06
N ILE A 279 4.68 -7.03 -1.71
CA ILE A 279 4.84 -5.62 -1.27
C ILE A 279 5.46 -4.69 -2.33
N LEU A 280 5.69 -5.16 -3.56
CA LEU A 280 6.18 -4.36 -4.70
C LEU A 280 7.51 -3.61 -4.57
N ILE A 281 8.21 -3.70 -3.44
CA ILE A 281 9.49 -2.99 -3.25
C ILE A 281 10.54 -3.37 -4.29
N MET A 282 10.64 -4.64 -4.69
CA MET A 282 11.65 -5.07 -5.67
C MET A 282 11.51 -4.35 -7.02
N PRO A 283 10.36 -4.38 -7.72
CA PRO A 283 10.23 -3.67 -8.99
C PRO A 283 10.34 -2.15 -8.84
N VAL A 284 9.83 -1.56 -7.75
CA VAL A 284 9.88 -0.11 -7.52
C VAL A 284 11.33 0.37 -7.38
N VAL A 285 12.10 -0.24 -6.48
CA VAL A 285 13.48 0.15 -6.22
C VAL A 285 14.38 -0.16 -7.43
N ALA A 286 14.17 -1.28 -8.13
CA ALA A 286 14.89 -1.61 -9.36
C ALA A 286 14.68 -0.57 -10.47
N TYR A 287 13.47 -0.03 -10.58
CA TYR A 287 13.13 1.01 -11.54
C TYR A 287 13.83 2.33 -11.18
N TYR A 288 13.76 2.76 -9.91
CA TYR A 288 14.44 3.99 -9.47
C TYR A 288 15.96 3.91 -9.64
N LEU A 289 16.56 2.74 -9.39
CA LEU A 289 17.99 2.50 -9.60
C LEU A 289 18.43 2.73 -11.05
N GLU A 290 17.64 2.33 -12.04
CA GLU A 290 17.96 2.56 -13.46
C GLU A 290 18.03 4.07 -13.78
N GLY A 291 17.05 4.82 -13.28
CA GLY A 291 16.99 6.27 -13.46
C GLY A 291 18.19 6.96 -12.81
N VAL A 292 18.47 6.61 -11.55
CA VAL A 292 19.61 7.16 -10.80
C VAL A 292 20.94 6.77 -11.44
N ALA A 293 21.14 5.52 -11.83
CA ALA A 293 22.35 5.06 -12.51
C ALA A 293 22.58 5.82 -13.83
N SER A 294 21.52 6.08 -14.59
CA SER A 294 21.58 6.88 -15.81
C SER A 294 21.97 8.33 -15.52
N ALA A 295 21.42 8.91 -14.45
CA ALA A 295 21.69 10.29 -14.02
C ALA A 295 23.14 10.50 -13.56
N ILE A 296 23.76 9.49 -12.92
CA ILE A 296 25.13 9.59 -12.38
C ILE A 296 26.20 8.93 -13.27
N GLY A 297 25.82 8.44 -14.46
CA GLY A 297 26.77 7.85 -15.41
C GLY A 297 27.23 6.42 -15.08
N LEU A 298 26.50 5.68 -14.24
CA LEU A 298 26.78 4.27 -13.90
C LEU A 298 25.96 3.26 -14.71
N ARG A 299 25.18 3.73 -15.70
CA ARG A 299 24.30 2.86 -16.50
C ARG A 299 25.06 1.71 -17.19
N ASP A 300 26.24 1.98 -17.72
CA ASP A 300 27.04 0.96 -18.44
C ASP A 300 27.61 -0.13 -17.51
N ASP A 301 27.68 0.13 -16.21
CA ASP A 301 28.16 -0.81 -15.19
C ASP A 301 27.01 -1.62 -14.54
N LEU A 302 25.75 -1.16 -14.64
CA LEU A 302 24.58 -1.89 -14.15
C LEU A 302 24.51 -3.37 -14.58
N PRO A 303 24.83 -3.75 -15.83
CA PRO A 303 24.77 -5.15 -16.25
C PRO A 303 25.62 -6.08 -15.36
N ARG A 304 26.72 -5.57 -14.78
CA ARG A 304 27.61 -6.37 -13.91
C ARG A 304 26.88 -6.91 -12.68
N ILE A 305 26.08 -6.07 -12.04
CA ILE A 305 25.34 -6.43 -10.80
C ILE A 305 23.97 -7.05 -11.08
N VAL A 306 23.40 -6.82 -12.27
CA VAL A 306 22.16 -7.45 -12.72
C VAL A 306 22.41 -8.91 -13.10
N GLN A 307 23.41 -9.18 -13.94
CA GLN A 307 23.68 -10.50 -14.50
C GLN A 307 24.21 -11.50 -13.46
N ASP A 308 25.02 -11.05 -12.50
CA ASP A 308 25.52 -11.92 -11.42
C ASP A 308 24.48 -12.12 -10.28
N GLY A 309 23.36 -11.41 -10.37
CA GLY A 309 22.24 -11.49 -9.43
C GLY A 309 22.48 -10.82 -8.08
N SER A 310 23.57 -10.07 -7.90
CA SER A 310 23.85 -9.35 -6.65
C SER A 310 22.77 -8.33 -6.35
N LEU A 311 22.36 -7.56 -7.37
CA LEU A 311 21.27 -6.58 -7.24
C LEU A 311 19.96 -7.25 -6.82
N LEU A 312 19.58 -8.34 -7.49
CA LEU A 312 18.33 -9.05 -7.21
C LEU A 312 18.29 -9.59 -5.77
N LYS A 313 19.42 -10.07 -5.24
CA LYS A 313 19.53 -10.56 -3.85
C LYS A 313 19.40 -9.42 -2.84
N ALA A 314 20.03 -8.28 -3.09
CA ALA A 314 19.90 -7.10 -2.25
C ALA A 314 18.44 -6.62 -2.19
N LEU A 315 17.81 -6.48 -3.36
CA LEU A 315 16.40 -6.07 -3.49
C LEU A 315 15.44 -7.04 -2.80
N TYR A 316 15.67 -8.36 -2.93
CA TYR A 316 14.86 -9.36 -2.25
C TYR A 316 14.95 -9.23 -0.72
N HIS A 317 16.15 -9.00 -0.17
CA HIS A 317 16.28 -8.79 1.27
C HIS A 317 15.68 -7.47 1.72
N ALA A 318 15.84 -6.38 0.98
CA ALA A 318 15.17 -5.12 1.28
C ALA A 318 13.64 -5.28 1.32
N ALA A 319 13.05 -5.94 0.31
CA ALA A 319 11.62 -6.21 0.26
C ALA A 319 11.12 -7.07 1.43
N LEU A 320 11.90 -8.10 1.82
CA LEU A 320 11.55 -8.94 2.97
C LEU A 320 11.56 -8.13 4.26
N LEU A 321 12.59 -7.32 4.48
CA LEU A 321 12.69 -6.45 5.66
C LEU A 321 11.51 -5.48 5.72
N ILE A 322 11.18 -4.83 4.60
CA ILE A 322 10.05 -3.90 4.52
C ILE A 322 8.71 -4.60 4.72
N ARG A 323 8.53 -5.85 4.22
CA ARG A 323 7.34 -6.66 4.52
C ARG A 323 7.21 -6.92 6.02
N LEU A 324 8.29 -7.32 6.69
CA LEU A 324 8.25 -7.53 8.15
C LEU A 324 7.97 -6.22 8.91
N LEU A 325 8.53 -5.09 8.48
CA LEU A 325 8.23 -3.80 9.09
C LEU A 325 6.78 -3.37 8.85
N ASN A 326 6.23 -3.62 7.65
CA ASN A 326 4.84 -3.29 7.35
C ASN A 326 3.87 -3.99 8.30
N ASP A 327 4.08 -5.29 8.52
CA ASP A 327 3.17 -6.14 9.29
C ASP A 327 3.41 -6.02 10.81
N LEU A 328 4.64 -5.75 11.26
CA LEU A 328 4.99 -5.78 12.70
C LEU A 328 5.37 -4.42 13.28
N GLY A 329 5.76 -3.45 12.45
CA GLY A 329 6.31 -2.18 12.90
C GLY A 329 7.74 -2.28 13.42
N THR A 330 8.42 -1.13 13.44
CA THR A 330 9.84 -1.02 13.80
C THR A 330 10.08 -1.40 15.26
N GLY A 331 9.21 -0.92 16.15
CA GLY A 331 9.31 -1.16 17.58
C GLY A 331 9.30 -2.63 17.98
N LEU A 332 8.45 -3.47 17.36
CA LEU A 332 8.38 -4.90 17.68
C LEU A 332 9.50 -5.72 17.03
N ILE A 333 9.78 -5.46 15.75
CA ILE A 333 10.74 -6.28 15.00
C ILE A 333 12.17 -6.09 15.53
N LYS A 334 12.50 -4.87 15.97
CA LYS A 334 13.82 -4.56 16.53
C LYS A 334 13.94 -4.80 18.04
N GLN A 335 12.82 -5.05 18.74
CA GLN A 335 12.75 -5.20 20.19
C GLN A 335 13.77 -6.22 20.76
N ASP A 336 14.28 -5.96 21.97
CA ASP A 336 15.08 -6.94 22.70
C ASP A 336 14.24 -8.17 23.12
N PRO A 337 14.78 -9.40 23.04
CA PRO A 337 14.03 -10.60 23.43
C PRO A 337 13.50 -10.59 24.87
N ARG A 338 14.21 -9.97 25.82
CA ARG A 338 13.75 -9.87 27.23
C ARG A 338 12.58 -8.92 27.35
N GLU A 339 12.65 -7.77 26.68
CA GLU A 339 11.56 -6.79 26.63
C GLU A 339 10.32 -7.39 25.99
N ARG A 340 10.48 -8.13 24.89
CA ARG A 340 9.37 -8.83 24.23
C ARG A 340 8.73 -9.86 25.13
N LYS A 341 9.53 -10.72 25.77
CA LYS A 341 9.02 -11.72 26.71
C LYS A 341 8.26 -11.07 27.86
N PHE A 342 8.73 -9.93 28.36
CA PHE A 342 8.03 -9.16 29.40
C PHE A 342 6.72 -8.56 28.89
N MET A 343 6.71 -7.98 27.68
CA MET A 343 5.52 -7.46 27.03
C MET A 343 4.48 -8.55 26.80
N LEU A 344 4.86 -9.70 26.24
CA LEU A 344 3.97 -10.85 26.01
C LEU A 344 3.36 -11.37 27.32
N ARG A 345 4.14 -11.41 28.42
CA ARG A 345 3.60 -11.77 29.74
C ARG A 345 2.56 -10.77 30.25
N LYS A 346 2.79 -9.47 30.04
CA LYS A 346 1.82 -8.43 30.40
C LYS A 346 0.55 -8.54 29.58
N LEU A 347 0.66 -8.68 28.26
CA LEU A 347 -0.47 -8.87 27.36
C LEU A 347 -1.28 -10.12 27.74
N TYR A 348 -0.61 -11.23 28.02
CA TYR A 348 -1.28 -12.45 28.45
C TYR A 348 -2.01 -12.30 29.79
N ALA A 349 -1.42 -11.61 30.77
CA ALA A 349 -2.11 -11.30 32.01
C ALA A 349 -3.37 -10.44 31.77
N HIS A 350 -3.24 -9.41 30.94
CA HIS A 350 -4.34 -8.51 30.61
C HIS A 350 -5.49 -9.21 29.86
N SER A 351 -5.18 -10.17 28.99
CA SER A 351 -6.22 -10.98 28.31
C SER A 351 -7.13 -11.74 29.28
N ARG A 352 -6.62 -12.13 30.45
CA ARG A 352 -7.40 -12.81 31.50
C ARG A 352 -8.36 -11.84 32.19
N ASP A 353 -7.98 -10.57 32.30
CA ASP A 353 -8.82 -9.53 32.91
C ASP A 353 -9.97 -9.13 31.95
N LEU A 354 -9.70 -9.09 30.64
CA LEU A 354 -10.71 -8.79 29.61
C LEU A 354 -11.63 -9.97 29.27
N GLY A 355 -11.23 -11.20 29.57
CA GLY A 355 -12.00 -12.40 29.23
C GLY A 355 -12.08 -12.66 27.71
N SER A 356 -11.07 -12.24 26.95
CA SER A 356 -11.06 -12.34 25.49
C SER A 356 -11.11 -13.79 25.01
N VAL A 357 -11.97 -14.08 24.03
CA VAL A 357 -12.19 -15.43 23.49
C VAL A 357 -11.28 -15.73 22.29
N SER A 358 -10.81 -14.71 21.59
CA SER A 358 -9.95 -14.82 20.40
C SER A 358 -8.73 -13.90 20.48
N LEU A 359 -7.64 -14.28 19.80
CA LEU A 359 -6.43 -13.45 19.70
C LEU A 359 -6.71 -12.15 18.94
N THR A 360 -7.50 -12.22 17.86
CA THR A 360 -7.82 -11.07 17.03
C THR A 360 -8.63 -10.02 17.80
N ASP A 361 -9.65 -10.44 18.54
CA ASP A 361 -10.45 -9.50 19.35
C ASP A 361 -9.61 -8.88 20.46
N PHE A 362 -8.80 -9.69 21.15
CA PHE A 362 -7.85 -9.19 22.13
C PHE A 362 -6.90 -8.14 21.54
N LEU A 363 -6.27 -8.42 20.40
CA LEU A 363 -5.33 -7.48 19.76
C LEU A 363 -6.03 -6.19 19.29
N ARG A 364 -7.32 -6.27 18.94
CA ARG A 364 -8.13 -5.10 18.62
C ARG A 364 -8.32 -4.22 19.86
N ASP A 365 -8.71 -4.82 20.97
CA ASP A 365 -9.06 -4.11 22.21
C ASP A 365 -7.84 -3.49 22.90
N VAL A 366 -6.68 -4.15 22.86
CA VAL A 366 -5.46 -3.65 23.52
C VAL A 366 -4.64 -2.69 22.68
N SER A 367 -4.99 -2.53 21.40
CA SER A 367 -4.16 -1.76 20.48
C SER A 367 -3.98 -0.29 20.88
N ASP A 368 -5.04 0.32 21.41
CA ASP A 368 -5.03 1.72 21.84
C ASP A 368 -4.14 1.95 23.08
N GLU A 369 -3.98 0.94 23.94
CA GLU A 369 -3.19 1.04 25.18
C GLU A 369 -1.67 0.94 24.92
N TYR A 370 -1.26 0.16 23.92
CA TYR A 370 0.16 -0.09 23.61
C TYR A 370 0.72 0.81 22.50
N GLY A 371 -0.10 1.71 21.96
CA GLY A 371 0.28 2.82 21.07
C GLY A 371 1.08 2.39 19.83
N ALA A 372 2.14 3.14 19.52
CA ALA A 372 2.98 2.92 18.34
C ALA A 372 3.59 1.51 18.23
N ARG A 373 3.71 0.75 19.34
CA ARG A 373 4.32 -0.60 19.30
C ARG A 373 3.41 -1.64 18.66
N LEU A 374 2.10 -1.60 18.92
CA LEU A 374 1.15 -2.53 18.29
C LEU A 374 0.43 -1.93 17.08
N THR A 375 0.74 -0.68 16.72
CA THR A 375 -0.03 0.10 15.73
C THR A 375 -0.21 -0.60 14.37
N ARG A 376 0.81 -1.30 13.85
CA ARG A 376 0.71 -2.01 12.57
C ARG A 376 -0.18 -3.27 12.66
N ILE A 377 0.01 -4.05 13.72
CA ILE A 377 -0.82 -5.22 14.00
C ILE A 377 -2.27 -4.79 14.22
N ALA A 378 -2.48 -3.70 14.95
CA ALA A 378 -3.79 -3.11 15.19
C ALA A 378 -4.49 -2.68 13.91
N LYS A 379 -3.77 -2.01 13.00
CA LYS A 379 -4.26 -1.67 11.66
C LYS A 379 -4.72 -2.93 10.94
N ASP A 380 -3.88 -3.95 10.86
CA ASP A 380 -4.20 -5.17 10.10
C ASP A 380 -5.35 -5.98 10.74
N VAL A 381 -5.51 -5.91 12.06
CA VAL A 381 -6.63 -6.53 12.79
C VAL A 381 -7.93 -5.75 12.57
N LYS A 382 -7.87 -4.41 12.63
CA LYS A 382 -9.01 -3.52 12.44
C LYS A 382 -9.55 -3.58 11.02
N HIS A 383 -8.67 -3.54 10.02
CA HIS A 383 -9.03 -3.53 8.61
C HIS A 383 -9.06 -4.93 8.00
N GLY A 384 -8.76 -5.99 8.76
CA GLY A 384 -8.77 -7.37 8.27
C GLY A 384 -7.74 -7.64 7.17
N GLU A 385 -6.61 -6.93 7.21
CA GLU A 385 -5.51 -7.11 6.26
C GLU A 385 -4.70 -8.37 6.56
N PHE A 386 -4.04 -8.89 5.52
CA PHE A 386 -3.08 -9.98 5.67
C PHE A 386 -1.89 -9.52 6.54
N ASN A 387 -1.50 -10.37 7.49
CA ASN A 387 -0.34 -10.15 8.34
C ASN A 387 0.40 -11.47 8.56
N VAL A 388 1.70 -11.52 8.27
CA VAL A 388 2.50 -12.76 8.37
C VAL A 388 2.49 -13.37 9.77
N ALA A 389 2.40 -12.55 10.82
CA ALA A 389 2.35 -13.04 12.20
C ALA A 389 0.99 -13.59 12.60
N LEU A 390 -0.08 -13.15 11.95
CA LEU A 390 -1.45 -13.61 12.22
C LEU A 390 -1.94 -14.70 11.26
N TYR A 391 -1.13 -15.08 10.28
CA TYR A 391 -1.47 -16.10 9.28
C TYR A 391 -1.96 -17.41 9.93
N ASN A 392 -3.18 -17.86 9.61
CA ASN A 392 -3.86 -19.02 10.21
C ASN A 392 -4.08 -18.97 11.74
N LEU A 393 -3.96 -17.81 12.40
CA LEU A 393 -4.23 -17.68 13.84
C LEU A 393 -5.58 -17.02 14.17
N ARG A 394 -6.22 -16.41 13.16
CA ARG A 394 -7.45 -15.63 13.34
C ARG A 394 -8.70 -16.49 13.59
N ASN A 395 -8.74 -17.73 13.08
CA ASN A 395 -9.94 -18.57 13.09
C ASN A 395 -9.84 -19.79 14.03
N GLY A 396 -10.84 -19.95 14.90
CA GLY A 396 -11.24 -21.23 15.53
C GLY A 396 -10.27 -21.86 16.54
N SER A 397 -9.11 -21.27 16.76
CA SER A 397 -8.12 -21.77 17.72
C SER A 397 -8.30 -21.13 19.11
N PRO A 398 -8.11 -21.89 20.20
CA PRO A 398 -8.14 -21.33 21.55
C PRO A 398 -7.13 -20.20 21.72
N PHE A 399 -7.51 -19.15 22.46
CA PHE A 399 -6.66 -17.98 22.71
C PHE A 399 -5.24 -18.37 23.15
N ASP A 400 -5.10 -19.23 24.16
CA ASP A 400 -3.79 -19.62 24.73
C ASP A 400 -2.86 -20.22 23.67
N TYR A 401 -3.41 -21.03 22.76
CA TYR A 401 -2.64 -21.61 21.66
C TYR A 401 -2.24 -20.53 20.65
N SER A 402 -3.19 -19.74 20.17
CA SER A 402 -2.92 -18.68 19.18
C SER A 402 -1.93 -17.64 19.72
N PHE A 403 -2.07 -17.24 20.99
CA PHE A 403 -1.18 -16.29 21.64
C PHE A 403 0.23 -16.87 21.81
N GLY A 404 0.36 -18.14 22.17
CA GLY A 404 1.64 -18.85 22.22
C GLY A 404 2.37 -18.84 20.87
N VAL A 405 1.67 -19.25 19.80
CA VAL A 405 2.21 -19.26 18.43
C VAL A 405 2.54 -17.85 17.95
N PHE A 406 1.71 -16.86 18.26
CA PHE A 406 1.99 -15.46 17.96
C PHE A 406 3.31 -14.99 18.61
N GLY A 407 3.53 -15.30 19.89
CA GLY A 407 4.77 -15.01 20.59
C GLY A 407 6.01 -15.65 19.94
N GLU A 408 5.93 -16.94 19.60
CA GLU A 408 7.00 -17.66 18.89
C GLU A 408 7.31 -17.03 17.52
N ARG A 409 6.29 -16.57 16.80
CA ARG A 409 6.45 -15.90 15.50
C ARG A 409 7.14 -14.54 15.62
N LEU A 410 6.82 -13.74 16.65
CA LEU A 410 7.53 -12.49 16.88
C LEU A 410 9.04 -12.72 17.09
N ASP A 411 9.40 -13.77 17.84
CA ASP A 411 10.80 -14.19 18.02
C ASP A 411 11.45 -14.62 16.71
N TYR A 412 10.78 -15.49 15.97
CA TYR A 412 11.24 -15.94 14.66
C TYR A 412 11.49 -14.77 13.70
N PHE A 413 10.52 -13.87 13.52
CA PHE A 413 10.64 -12.78 12.56
C PHE A 413 11.70 -11.75 12.94
N SER A 414 11.90 -11.51 14.23
CA SER A 414 12.94 -10.58 14.68
C SER A 414 14.35 -11.12 14.45
N LEU A 415 14.55 -12.43 14.67
CA LEU A 415 15.80 -13.11 14.31
C LEU A 415 16.00 -13.11 12.79
N LEU A 416 14.93 -13.39 12.04
CA LEU A 416 14.96 -13.36 10.59
C LEU A 416 15.32 -11.95 10.08
N TYR A 417 14.71 -10.90 10.62
CA TYR A 417 14.99 -9.51 10.26
C TYR A 417 16.48 -9.18 10.43
N ARG A 418 17.05 -9.43 11.61
CA ARG A 418 18.48 -9.19 11.88
C ARG A 418 19.39 -9.97 10.93
N ALA A 419 19.09 -11.24 10.72
CA ALA A 419 19.87 -12.08 9.81
C ALA A 419 19.79 -11.61 8.36
N LYS A 420 18.61 -11.19 7.88
CA LYS A 420 18.42 -10.71 6.51
C LYS A 420 18.95 -9.30 6.30
N TYR A 421 18.93 -8.45 7.32
CA TYR A 421 19.60 -7.15 7.30
C TYR A 421 21.11 -7.31 7.10
N ALA A 422 21.76 -8.17 7.89
CA ALA A 422 23.19 -8.45 7.72
C ALA A 422 23.53 -9.03 6.33
N ARG A 423 22.66 -9.88 5.77
CA ARG A 423 22.83 -10.40 4.40
C ARG A 423 22.60 -9.35 3.33
N MET A 424 21.64 -8.44 3.52
CA MET A 424 21.43 -7.31 2.64
C MET A 424 22.69 -6.46 2.57
N GLN A 425 23.26 -6.08 3.71
CA GLN A 425 24.49 -5.28 3.79
C GLN A 425 25.65 -5.93 3.04
N GLN A 426 25.86 -7.24 3.19
CA GLN A 426 26.87 -7.97 2.40
C GLN A 426 26.65 -7.88 0.87
N HIS A 427 25.39 -7.88 0.43
CA HIS A 427 25.07 -7.72 -0.99
C HIS A 427 25.23 -6.26 -1.45
N LEU A 428 24.93 -5.29 -0.60
CA LEU A 428 25.17 -3.87 -0.86
C LEU A 428 26.68 -3.61 -1.00
N ASP A 429 27.52 -4.12 -0.09
CA ASP A 429 28.98 -4.03 -0.21
C ASP A 429 29.48 -4.61 -1.55
N THR A 430 28.88 -5.72 -2.00
CA THR A 430 29.22 -6.35 -3.28
C THR A 430 28.83 -5.45 -4.46
N VAL A 431 27.64 -4.84 -4.40
CA VAL A 431 27.16 -3.89 -5.43
C VAL A 431 28.10 -2.69 -5.50
N SER A 432 28.40 -2.07 -4.37
CA SER A 432 29.32 -0.94 -4.24
C SER A 432 30.70 -1.25 -4.83
N GLN A 433 31.30 -2.39 -4.45
CA GLN A 433 32.62 -2.79 -4.95
C GLN A 433 32.63 -3.01 -6.46
N ARG A 434 31.54 -3.51 -7.05
CA ARG A 434 31.43 -3.77 -8.49
C ARG A 434 31.28 -2.51 -9.32
N LEU A 435 30.59 -1.50 -8.77
CA LEU A 435 30.37 -0.21 -9.41
C LEU A 435 31.49 0.78 -9.12
N GLY A 436 32.22 0.60 -8.02
CA GLY A 436 33.17 1.59 -7.52
C GLY A 436 32.49 2.82 -6.92
N ASP A 437 31.20 2.73 -6.57
CA ASP A 437 30.35 3.81 -6.09
C ASP A 437 29.23 3.27 -5.19
N ASP A 438 28.96 3.94 -4.08
CA ASP A 438 27.97 3.51 -3.07
C ASP A 438 26.54 3.99 -3.35
N THR A 439 26.35 4.92 -4.30
CA THR A 439 25.07 5.61 -4.54
C THR A 439 23.89 4.65 -4.73
N LEU A 440 24.09 3.58 -5.50
CA LEU A 440 23.04 2.60 -5.79
C LEU A 440 22.77 1.69 -4.59
N SER A 441 23.81 1.36 -3.82
CA SER A 441 23.68 0.60 -2.58
C SER A 441 22.92 1.40 -1.53
N ASP A 442 23.28 2.68 -1.35
CA ASP A 442 22.64 3.60 -0.42
C ASP A 442 21.17 3.82 -0.77
N LEU A 443 20.80 3.84 -2.06
CA LEU A 443 19.41 3.93 -2.49
C LEU A 443 18.58 2.76 -1.95
N ILE A 444 19.11 1.53 -2.05
CA ILE A 444 18.43 0.33 -1.53
C ILE A 444 18.32 0.41 0.00
N GLU A 445 19.38 0.83 0.69
CA GLU A 445 19.34 1.00 2.16
C GLU A 445 18.34 2.09 2.58
N ARG A 446 18.32 3.24 1.91
CA ARG A 446 17.37 4.33 2.16
C ARG A 446 15.92 3.89 2.02
N ALA A 447 15.62 2.96 1.12
CA ALA A 447 14.28 2.38 1.02
C ALA A 447 13.88 1.63 2.31
N VAL A 448 14.80 0.86 2.91
CA VAL A 448 14.53 0.17 4.19
C VAL A 448 14.43 1.18 5.33
N VAL A 449 15.38 2.11 5.43
CA VAL A 449 15.41 3.15 6.49
C VAL A 449 14.17 4.03 6.46
N PHE A 450 13.70 4.40 5.26
CA PHE A 450 12.45 5.14 5.10
C PHE A 450 11.28 4.40 5.77
N HIS A 451 11.12 3.11 5.51
CA HIS A 451 10.05 2.30 6.09
C HIS A 451 10.25 2.05 7.59
N GLU A 452 11.50 1.95 8.06
CA GLU A 452 11.78 1.88 9.50
C GLU A 452 11.28 3.14 10.23
N HIS A 453 11.51 4.32 9.67
CA HIS A 453 11.02 5.57 10.25
C HIS A 453 9.50 5.70 10.14
N LEU A 454 8.94 5.38 8.99
CA LEU A 454 7.49 5.44 8.76
C LEU A 454 6.74 4.54 9.74
N TYR A 455 7.17 3.29 9.89
CA TYR A 455 6.49 2.29 10.71
C TYR A 455 6.88 2.29 12.19
N ASP A 456 7.63 3.31 12.62
CA ASP A 456 7.78 3.68 14.04
C ASP A 456 6.68 4.64 14.52
N ASN A 457 5.92 5.23 13.58
CA ASN A 457 4.83 6.14 13.86
C ASN A 457 3.47 5.42 13.83
N VAL A 458 2.47 6.02 14.48
CA VAL A 458 1.08 5.55 14.46
C VAL A 458 0.51 5.71 13.05
N TYR A 459 -0.16 4.68 12.53
CA TYR A 459 -0.62 4.65 11.12
C TYR A 459 -1.69 5.69 10.78
N THR A 460 -2.39 6.24 11.77
CA THR A 460 -3.43 7.27 11.59
C THR A 460 -2.88 8.69 11.55
N HIS A 461 -1.57 8.87 11.79
CA HIS A 461 -0.90 10.16 11.65
C HIS A 461 -0.22 10.24 10.30
N GLU A 462 -0.17 11.43 9.69
CA GLU A 462 0.50 11.66 8.39
C GLU A 462 1.94 11.11 8.34
N ARG A 463 2.67 11.15 9.46
CA ARG A 463 4.04 10.61 9.57
C ARG A 463 4.14 9.08 9.58
N GLY A 464 3.05 8.37 9.82
CA GLY A 464 2.95 6.90 9.81
C GLY A 464 2.03 6.34 8.72
N GLU A 465 1.39 7.21 7.95
CA GLU A 465 0.48 6.91 6.85
C GLU A 465 1.28 6.82 5.53
N TYR A 466 1.28 5.66 4.87
CA TYR A 466 1.99 5.45 3.59
C TYR A 466 1.07 5.57 2.37
N ALA A 467 -0.19 5.18 2.49
CA ALA A 467 -1.23 5.23 1.48
C ALA A 467 -2.58 4.95 2.18
N VAL A 468 -3.68 5.42 1.60
CA VAL A 468 -5.04 5.43 2.17
C VAL A 468 -6.03 4.61 1.36
#